data_AF-A0A841IPH9-F1
#
_entry.id   AF-A0A841IPH9-F1
#
_cell.length_a   1.000
_cell.length_b   1.000
_cell.length_c   1.000
_cell.angle_alpha   90.00
_cell.angle_beta   90.00
_cell.angle_gamma   90.00
#
_symmetry.space_group_name_H-M   'P 1'
#
loop_
_entity.id
_entity.type
_entity.pdbx_description
1 polymer ?
#
loop_
_entity_poly.entity_id
_entity_poly.type
_entity_poly.pdbx_seq_one_letter_code
_entity_poly.pdbx_strand_id
1 'polypeptide(L)'
;MTEGTEQIPVPRGEEKAASRDGGELPRRRTRHGDTTELYDQLSELLRIRPRHLGETYQALREADRLLSALDEQLRAGARLPEPWRRPGP
;
A
#
# COMPACT_ATOMS: atom_id res chain seq x y z
N MET A 1 24.90 -36.40 -39.48
CA MET A 1 25.91 -35.53 -40.12
C MET A 1 25.37 -34.11 -40.08
N THR A 2 26.13 -33.23 -39.42
CA THR A 2 26.17 -31.74 -39.52
C THR A 2 24.86 -30.98 -39.29
N GLU A 3 24.61 -30.42 -38.11
CA GLU A 3 25.14 -29.12 -37.59
C GLU A 3 24.55 -27.90 -38.31
N GLY A 4 23.98 -26.98 -37.54
CA GLY A 4 23.42 -25.72 -38.04
C GLY A 4 22.82 -24.88 -36.92
N THR A 5 23.61 -24.63 -35.87
CA THR A 5 23.28 -23.66 -34.82
C THR A 5 23.35 -22.26 -35.41
N GLU A 6 22.21 -21.69 -35.78
CA GLU A 6 22.15 -20.29 -36.19
C GLU A 6 22.05 -19.39 -34.95
N GLN A 7 23.23 -19.07 -34.43
CA GLN A 7 23.45 -17.98 -33.48
C GLN A 7 23.06 -16.66 -34.15
N ILE A 8 22.11 -15.95 -33.54
CA ILE A 8 21.78 -14.57 -33.88
C ILE A 8 22.76 -13.66 -33.10
N PRO A 9 23.66 -12.90 -33.76
CA PRO A 9 24.41 -11.86 -33.09
C PRO A 9 23.65 -10.53 -33.19
N VAL A 10 23.29 -9.94 -32.05
CA VAL A 10 22.83 -8.55 -31.99
C VAL A 10 23.59 -7.77 -30.90
N PRO A 11 23.84 -6.48 -31.14
CA PRO A 11 25.12 -5.86 -30.83
C PRO A 11 25.29 -5.44 -29.37
N ARG A 12 26.57 -5.46 -28.97
CA ARG A 12 27.17 -4.80 -27.81
C ARG A 12 26.94 -3.29 -27.93
N GLY A 13 25.80 -2.83 -27.41
CA GLY A 13 25.47 -1.43 -27.23
C GLY A 13 26.03 -0.92 -25.91
N GLU A 14 27.13 -0.18 -26.03
CA GLU A 14 27.68 0.83 -25.15
C GLU A 14 27.03 1.05 -23.78
N GLU A 15 27.83 0.79 -22.75
CA GLU A 15 27.79 1.47 -21.46
C GLU A 15 27.73 2.99 -21.70
N LYS A 16 26.56 3.58 -21.47
CA LYS A 16 26.47 5.01 -21.19
C LYS A 16 26.01 5.21 -19.76
N ALA A 17 26.97 5.56 -18.92
CA ALA A 17 26.78 6.10 -17.60
C ALA A 17 25.76 7.26 -17.65
N ALA A 18 24.57 6.99 -17.15
CA ALA A 18 23.67 7.96 -16.56
C ALA A 18 23.23 7.30 -15.25
N SER A 19 23.90 7.49 -14.11
CA SER A 19 24.14 8.80 -13.47
C SER A 19 23.09 9.84 -13.82
N ARG A 20 21.84 9.41 -13.81
CA ARG A 20 20.75 10.26 -13.36
C ARG A 20 20.48 9.75 -11.98
N ASP A 21 20.97 10.52 -11.01
CA ASP A 21 20.15 10.97 -9.89
C ASP A 21 18.89 10.13 -9.83
N GLY A 22 18.98 8.98 -9.14
CA GLY A 22 17.83 8.19 -8.77
C GLY A 22 17.10 9.04 -7.75
N GLY A 23 16.56 10.16 -8.23
CA GLY A 23 15.79 11.14 -7.53
C GLY A 23 14.80 10.31 -6.78
N GLU A 24 15.02 10.33 -5.47
CA GLU A 24 14.33 9.56 -4.47
C GLU A 24 12.89 9.44 -4.96
N LEU A 25 12.56 8.29 -5.56
CA LEU A 25 11.18 7.94 -5.81
C LEU A 25 10.58 8.17 -4.44
N PRO A 26 9.60 9.08 -4.27
CA PRO A 26 9.01 9.26 -2.98
C PRO A 26 8.51 7.86 -2.68
N ARG A 27 9.21 7.18 -1.76
CA ARG A 27 8.68 6.00 -1.13
C ARG A 27 7.31 6.50 -0.77
N ARG A 28 6.29 5.92 -1.39
CA ARG A 28 4.92 6.01 -0.90
C ARG A 28 5.04 5.42 0.50
N ARG A 29 5.54 6.23 1.44
CA ARG A 29 4.97 6.40 2.74
C ARG A 29 3.55 6.74 2.34
N THR A 30 2.74 5.70 2.14
CA THR A 30 1.37 5.73 2.58
C THR A 30 1.53 6.29 3.98
N ARG A 31 1.41 7.60 4.08
CA ARG A 31 1.48 8.32 5.33
C ARG A 31 0.15 7.91 5.92
N HIS A 32 0.11 6.68 6.43
CA HIS A 32 -1.03 6.17 7.15
C HIS A 32 -1.24 7.27 8.17
N GLY A 33 -2.38 7.96 8.05
CA GLY A 33 -2.70 9.06 8.92
C GLY A 33 -2.56 8.62 10.37
N ASP A 34 -2.60 9.59 11.28
CA ASP A 34 -2.69 9.26 12.70
C ASP A 34 -3.80 8.20 12.92
N THR A 35 -3.67 7.35 13.94
CA THR A 35 -4.59 6.23 14.19
C THR A 35 -6.07 6.61 14.18
N THR A 36 -6.41 7.85 14.54
CA THR A 36 -7.75 8.45 14.42
C THR A 36 -8.23 8.51 12.98
N GLU A 37 -7.37 8.97 12.06
CA GLU A 37 -7.71 9.08 10.64
C GLU A 37 -7.93 7.70 10.00
N LEU A 38 -7.13 6.70 10.38
CA LEU A 38 -7.35 5.30 9.96
C LEU A 38 -8.68 4.76 10.50
N TYR A 39 -9.00 5.05 11.76
CA TYR A 39 -10.26 4.64 12.37
C TYR A 39 -11.47 5.30 11.69
N ASP A 40 -11.38 6.60 11.37
CA ASP A 40 -12.45 7.33 10.70
C ASP A 40 -12.69 6.77 9.29
N GLN A 41 -11.62 6.54 8.51
CA GLN A 41 -11.73 5.95 7.18
C GLN A 41 -12.33 4.53 7.21
N LEU A 42 -11.89 3.69 8.16
CA LEU A 42 -12.45 2.36 8.37
C LEU A 42 -13.94 2.43 8.71
N SER A 43 -14.32 3.33 9.63
CA SER A 43 -15.70 3.49 10.09
C SER A 43 -16.60 3.97 8.96
N GLU A 44 -16.14 4.93 8.15
CA GLU A 44 -16.89 5.42 6.99
C GLU A 44 -17.07 4.32 5.93
N LEU A 45 -16.02 3.54 5.63
CA LEU A 45 -16.12 2.42 4.70
C LEU A 45 -17.13 1.36 5.16
N LEU A 46 -17.15 1.04 6.45
CA LEU A 46 -18.10 0.09 7.03
C LEU A 46 -19.53 0.65 7.11
N ARG A 47 -19.69 1.97 7.11
CA ARG A 47 -21.00 2.64 7.14
C ARG A 47 -21.70 2.61 5.77
N ILE A 48 -20.95 2.48 4.69
CA ILE A 48 -21.52 2.38 3.33
C ILE A 48 -22.40 1.12 3.27
N ARG A 49 -23.62 1.28 2.74
CA ARG A 49 -24.53 0.17 2.42
C ARG A 49 -24.43 -0.14 0.93
N PRO A 50 -23.61 -1.12 0.50
CA PRO A 50 -23.40 -1.41 -0.91
C PRO A 50 -24.68 -2.02 -1.51
N ARG A 51 -24.98 -1.67 -2.76
CA ARG A 51 -26.13 -2.24 -3.48
C ARG A 51 -25.76 -3.52 -4.25
N HIS A 52 -24.48 -3.74 -4.49
CA HIS A 52 -23.95 -4.86 -5.28
C HIS A 52 -22.88 -5.64 -4.53
N LEU A 53 -22.88 -6.98 -4.70
CA LEU A 53 -21.94 -7.89 -4.02
C LEU A 53 -20.46 -7.60 -4.35
N GLY A 54 -20.17 -7.17 -5.58
CA GLY A 54 -18.80 -6.79 -5.98
C GLY A 54 -18.29 -5.55 -5.23
N GLU A 55 -19.16 -4.56 -5.03
CA GLU A 55 -18.84 -3.36 -4.23
C GLU A 55 -18.69 -3.71 -2.75
N THR A 56 -19.53 -4.63 -2.24
CA THR A 56 -19.37 -5.15 -0.87
C THR A 56 -18.01 -5.80 -0.69
N TYR A 57 -17.59 -6.67 -1.61
CA TYR A 57 -16.32 -7.37 -1.49
C TYR A 57 -15.12 -6.42 -1.55
N GLN A 58 -15.18 -5.40 -2.43
CA GLN A 58 -14.13 -4.38 -2.49
C GLN A 58 -14.09 -3.51 -1.23
N ALA A 59 -15.25 -3.08 -0.71
CA ALA A 59 -15.34 -2.31 0.53
C ALA A 59 -14.79 -3.11 1.72
N LEU A 60 -15.11 -4.41 1.82
CA LEU A 60 -14.58 -5.29 2.86
C LEU A 60 -13.07 -5.49 2.75
N ARG A 61 -12.53 -5.67 1.53
CA ARG A 61 -11.08 -5.77 1.32
C ARG A 61 -10.35 -4.50 1.72
N GLU A 62 -10.93 -3.34 1.41
CA GLU A 62 -10.31 -2.07 1.79
C GLU A 62 -10.41 -1.81 3.30
N ALA A 63 -11.54 -2.16 3.92
CA ALA A 63 -11.69 -2.14 5.37
C ALA A 63 -10.66 -3.04 6.08
N ASP A 64 -10.43 -4.26 5.58
CA ASP A 64 -9.44 -5.20 6.12
C ASP A 64 -8.01 -4.64 6.07
N ARG A 65 -7.65 -3.95 4.99
CA ARG A 65 -6.36 -3.26 4.87
C ARG A 65 -6.21 -2.12 5.88
N LEU A 66 -7.24 -1.30 6.04
CA LEU A 66 -7.21 -0.19 7.01
C LEU A 66 -7.15 -0.71 8.44
N LEU A 67 -7.88 -1.78 8.74
CA LEU A 67 -7.83 -2.43 10.05
C LEU A 67 -6.43 -3.02 10.33
N SER A 68 -5.82 -3.67 9.35
CA SER A 68 -4.45 -4.20 9.48
C SER A 68 -3.44 -3.09 9.74
N ALA A 69 -3.52 -1.98 9.00
CA ALA A 69 -2.66 -0.82 9.21
C ALA A 69 -2.87 -0.19 10.61
N LEU A 70 -4.11 -0.16 11.09
CA LEU A 70 -4.45 0.32 12.42
C LEU A 70 -3.89 -0.63 13.50
N ASP A 71 -4.05 -1.94 13.36
CA ASP A 71 -3.49 -2.95 14.30
C ASP A 71 -1.97 -2.82 14.41
N GLU A 72 -1.28 -2.69 13.28
CA GLU A 72 0.17 -2.52 13.23
C GLU A 72 0.61 -1.26 13.99
N GLN A 73 -0.07 -0.13 13.78
CA GLN A 73 0.23 1.11 14.50
C GLN A 73 0.00 0.98 16.01
N LEU A 74 -1.11 0.37 16.41
CA LEU A 74 -1.43 0.16 17.82
C LEU A 74 -0.41 -0.76 18.50
N ARG A 75 0.00 -1.83 17.81
CA ARG A 75 1.03 -2.76 18.29
C ARG A 75 2.41 -2.11 18.36
N ALA A 76 2.70 -1.15 17.49
CA ALA A 76 3.91 -0.34 17.54
C ALA A 76 3.89 0.72 18.67
N GLY A 77 2.79 0.84 19.42
CA GLY A 77 2.64 1.81 20.52
C GLY A 77 2.21 3.20 20.05
N ALA A 78 1.60 3.31 18.87
CA ALA A 78 1.00 4.57 18.43
C ALA A 78 -0.12 4.99 19.39
N ARG A 79 -0.47 6.29 19.34
CA ARG A 79 -1.49 6.85 20.20
C ARG A 79 -2.84 6.21 19.87
N LEU A 80 -3.67 5.92 20.88
CA LEU A 80 -5.02 5.40 20.63
C LEU A 80 -5.84 6.41 19.82
N PRO A 81 -6.70 5.93 18.90
CA PRO A 81 -7.72 6.73 18.25
C PRO A 81 -8.50 7.53 19.28
N GLU A 82 -8.82 8.78 18.96
CA GLU A 82 -9.61 9.66 19.81
C GLU A 82 -10.90 9.02 20.37
N PRO A 83 -11.72 8.29 19.59
CA PRO A 83 -12.95 7.68 20.13
C PRO A 83 -12.69 6.55 21.15
N TRP A 84 -11.48 5.99 21.19
CA TRP A 84 -11.11 4.94 22.15
C TRP A 84 -10.38 5.49 23.36
N ARG A 85 -9.96 6.76 23.31
CA ARG A 85 -9.47 7.44 24.50
C ARG A 85 -10.66 7.63 25.41
N ARG A 86 -10.66 6.90 26.53
CA ARG A 86 -11.62 7.14 27.59
C ARG A 86 -11.58 8.62 27.95
N PRO A 87 -12.72 9.32 28.05
CA PRO A 87 -12.73 10.61 28.72
C PRO A 87 -12.11 10.38 30.11
N GLY A 88 -11.14 11.21 30.47
CA GLY A 88 -10.52 11.15 31.80
C GLY A 88 -11.60 11.29 32.89
N PRO A 89 -11.31 10.79 34.11
CA PRO A 89 -12.23 10.87 35.24
C PRO A 89 -12.67 12.31 35.56
#